data_AF-A0AA36H782-F1
#
_entry.id   AF-A0AA36H782-F1
#
_cell.length_a   1.000
_cell.length_b   1.000
_cell.length_c   1.000
_cell.angle_alpha   90.00
_cell.angle_beta   90.00
_cell.angle_gamma   90.00
#
_symmetry.space_group_name_H-M   'P 1'
#
loop_
_entity.id
_entity.type
_entity.pdbx_description
1 polymer ?
#
loop_
_entity_poly.entity_id
_entity_poly.type
_entity_poly.pdbx_seq_one_letter_code
_entity_poly.pdbx_strand_id
1 'polypeptide(L)'
;MTSATTMQRWYSTLLLYGLLYLGAGQEPNVTAECKAALEACEEDLECSNRLSPLMAACTTGTCQPQCRNAVLNVYQDKHGRTLLKTDASCIPGREELKTCHFLPMAPIVHCSLAKLACEADLQCNSQWGVFVSECEAETSRGECSERCRGLLTATMATPHGQAFETCTCTEREDQLCINLRDNILGACVKPTPPPPSPSDNSITQSPTSVTDNEVEPTASAQILFPSVLLCALLAIRLFYML
;
A
#
# COMPACT_ATOMS: atom_id res chain seq x y z
N MET A 1 -16.22 63.10 -22.76
CA MET A 1 -15.49 62.60 -21.57
C MET A 1 -16.49 61.90 -20.63
N THR A 2 -17.00 60.72 -21.01
CA THR A 2 -17.99 59.99 -20.18
C THR A 2 -17.90 58.46 -20.33
N SER A 3 -17.08 57.92 -21.24
CA SER A 3 -17.00 56.47 -21.49
C SER A 3 -15.89 55.73 -20.72
N ALA A 4 -14.98 56.44 -20.05
CA ALA A 4 -13.84 55.81 -19.36
C ALA A 4 -14.17 55.33 -17.93
N THR A 5 -15.16 55.92 -17.26
CA THR A 5 -15.53 55.56 -15.88
C THR A 5 -16.41 54.32 -15.78
N THR A 6 -17.13 53.99 -16.85
CA THR A 6 -17.99 52.80 -16.87
C THR A 6 -17.14 51.53 -16.89
N MET A 7 -16.15 51.44 -17.79
CA MET A 7 -15.31 50.24 -17.98
C MET A 7 -14.53 49.81 -16.72
N GLN A 8 -14.06 50.77 -15.91
CA GLN A 8 -13.35 50.52 -14.65
C GLN A 8 -14.22 49.83 -13.59
N ARG A 9 -15.54 50.13 -13.58
CA ARG A 9 -16.50 49.53 -12.64
C ARG A 9 -16.74 48.05 -12.96
N TRP A 10 -16.89 47.68 -14.23
CA TRP A 10 -17.12 46.28 -14.63
C TRP A 10 -15.93 45.37 -14.31
N TYR A 11 -14.70 45.86 -14.50
CA TYR A 11 -13.49 45.12 -14.13
C TYR A 11 -13.40 44.87 -12.63
N SER A 12 -13.76 45.86 -11.80
CA SER A 12 -13.75 45.72 -10.35
C SER A 12 -14.78 44.71 -9.86
N THR A 13 -15.99 44.69 -10.45
CA THR A 13 -17.04 43.72 -10.10
C THR A 13 -16.68 42.30 -10.55
N LEU A 14 -16.09 42.13 -11.75
CA LEU A 14 -15.64 40.83 -12.24
C LEU A 14 -14.46 40.26 -11.43
N LEU A 15 -13.52 41.11 -10.99
CA LEU A 15 -12.45 40.71 -10.07
C LEU A 15 -12.99 40.27 -8.70
N LEU A 16 -13.98 40.97 -8.16
CA LEU A 16 -14.63 40.60 -6.90
C LEU A 16 -15.43 39.29 -7.02
N TYR A 17 -16.16 39.07 -8.12
CA TYR A 17 -16.85 37.80 -8.36
C TYR A 17 -15.88 36.63 -8.63
N GLY A 18 -14.76 36.89 -9.32
CA GLY A 18 -13.70 35.89 -9.50
C GLY A 18 -13.03 35.49 -8.17
N LEU A 19 -12.75 36.45 -7.29
CA LEU A 19 -12.21 36.20 -5.95
C LEU A 19 -13.21 35.45 -5.04
N LEU A 20 -14.51 35.72 -5.16
CA LEU A 20 -15.55 35.00 -4.41
C LEU A 20 -15.74 33.55 -4.92
N TYR A 21 -15.62 33.30 -6.23
CA TYR A 21 -15.69 31.95 -6.78
C TYR A 21 -14.46 31.09 -6.43
N LEU A 22 -13.28 31.70 -6.29
CA LEU A 22 -12.06 31.01 -5.83
C LEU A 22 -12.10 30.68 -4.33
N GLY A 23 -12.96 31.34 -3.54
CA GLY A 23 -13.12 31.10 -2.10
C GLY A 23 -14.10 29.98 -1.73
N ALA A 24 -14.82 29.40 -2.70
CA ALA A 24 -15.76 28.29 -2.47
C ALA A 24 -15.11 26.91 -2.63
N GLY A 25 -13.80 26.80 -2.39
CA GLY A 25 -13.17 25.51 -2.12
C GLY A 25 -13.76 24.97 -0.83
N GLN A 26 -14.62 23.97 -0.93
CA GLN A 26 -15.20 23.26 0.20
C GLN A 26 -14.06 22.87 1.16
N GLU A 27 -14.06 23.43 2.38
CA GLU A 27 -13.05 23.03 3.38
C GLU A 27 -13.09 21.51 3.50
N PRO A 28 -11.92 20.83 3.48
CA PRO A 28 -11.88 19.40 3.68
C PRO A 28 -12.63 19.08 4.98
N ASN A 29 -13.54 18.11 4.93
CA ASN A 29 -14.36 17.74 6.08
C ASN A 29 -13.47 17.03 7.11
N VAL A 30 -12.75 17.82 7.91
CA VAL A 30 -11.82 17.36 8.93
C VAL A 30 -12.59 16.94 10.17
N THR A 31 -12.37 15.72 10.64
CA THR A 31 -13.00 15.20 11.86
C THR A 31 -12.37 15.79 13.11
N ALA A 32 -13.19 15.98 14.15
CA ALA A 32 -12.72 16.45 15.45
C ALA A 32 -11.72 15.47 16.08
N GLU A 33 -11.90 14.17 15.86
CA GLU A 33 -11.00 13.13 16.34
C GLU A 33 -9.62 13.24 15.71
N CYS A 34 -9.53 13.38 14.37
CA CYS A 34 -8.26 13.57 13.68
C CYS A 34 -7.58 14.85 14.17
N LYS A 35 -8.32 15.96 14.26
CA LYS A 35 -7.77 17.24 14.70
C LYS A 35 -7.17 17.16 16.12
N ALA A 36 -7.88 16.54 17.06
CA ALA A 36 -7.38 16.38 18.43
C ALA A 36 -6.14 15.48 18.49
N ALA A 37 -6.10 14.39 17.69
CA ALA A 37 -4.94 13.53 17.62
C ALA A 37 -3.72 14.20 16.96
N LEU A 38 -3.97 15.07 15.97
CA LEU A 38 -2.93 15.85 15.31
C LEU A 38 -2.32 16.87 16.27
N GLU A 39 -3.14 17.63 16.99
CA GLU A 39 -2.69 18.60 17.99
C GLU A 39 -1.81 17.92 19.06
N ALA A 40 -2.25 16.76 19.58
CA ALA A 40 -1.46 15.99 20.54
C ALA A 40 -0.12 15.49 19.96
N CYS A 41 -0.05 15.20 18.66
CA CYS A 41 1.20 14.84 17.98
C CYS A 41 2.10 16.05 17.74
N GLU A 42 1.53 17.22 17.42
CA GLU A 42 2.30 18.45 17.18
C GLU A 42 2.91 19.02 18.47
N GLU A 43 2.23 18.85 19.60
CA GLU A 43 2.74 19.22 20.94
C GLU A 43 3.88 18.30 21.41
N ASP A 44 3.95 17.06 20.90
CA ASP A 44 5.02 16.12 21.18
C ASP A 44 6.17 16.26 20.17
N LEU A 45 7.36 16.64 20.65
CA LEU A 45 8.51 16.90 19.78
C LEU A 45 8.93 15.67 18.96
N GLU A 46 8.82 14.46 19.52
CA GLU A 46 9.19 13.24 18.80
C GLU A 46 8.19 12.96 17.67
N CYS A 47 6.90 13.02 17.97
CA CYS A 47 5.85 12.81 16.98
C CYS A 47 5.89 13.87 15.88
N SER A 48 6.02 15.15 16.24
CA SER A 48 6.11 16.28 15.29
C SER A 48 7.28 16.12 14.31
N ASN A 49 8.46 15.70 14.81
CA ASN A 49 9.63 15.43 13.97
C ASN A 49 9.42 14.23 13.02
N ARG A 50 8.66 13.22 13.44
CA ARG A 50 8.32 12.05 12.60
C ARG A 50 7.22 12.36 11.60
N LEU A 51 6.28 13.24 11.94
CA LEU A 51 5.13 13.64 11.13
C LEU A 51 5.54 14.53 9.95
N SER A 52 6.52 15.42 10.15
CA SER A 52 6.96 16.36 9.12
C SER A 52 7.40 15.67 7.80
N PRO A 53 8.26 14.62 7.82
CA PRO A 53 8.57 13.84 6.62
C PRO A 53 7.37 13.15 5.97
N LEU A 54 6.37 12.72 6.75
CA LEU A 54 5.17 12.08 6.23
C LEU A 54 4.36 13.07 5.39
N MET A 55 4.10 14.26 5.93
CA MET A 55 3.35 15.31 5.24
C MET A 55 4.07 15.78 3.96
N ALA A 56 5.40 15.76 3.96
CA ALA A 56 6.19 16.09 2.78
C ALA A 56 6.17 14.98 1.71
N ALA A 57 6.31 13.71 2.12
CA ALA A 57 6.50 12.60 1.19
C ALA A 57 5.21 12.00 0.63
N CYS A 58 4.09 12.11 1.34
CA CYS A 58 2.81 11.47 0.98
C CYS A 58 1.86 12.36 0.18
N THR A 59 2.39 13.32 -0.59
CA THR A 59 1.58 14.23 -1.44
C THR A 59 1.84 14.04 -2.93
N THR A 60 2.51 12.95 -3.31
CA THR A 60 2.91 12.66 -4.69
C THR A 60 1.87 11.86 -5.47
N GLY A 61 0.99 11.14 -4.77
CA GLY A 61 0.01 10.22 -5.33
C GLY A 61 0.62 8.94 -5.93
N THR A 62 1.86 8.57 -5.56
CA THR A 62 2.59 7.47 -6.23
C THR A 62 3.12 6.37 -5.31
N CYS A 63 2.69 6.34 -4.04
CA CYS A 63 3.06 5.34 -3.04
C CYS A 63 4.57 5.17 -2.90
N GLN A 64 5.30 6.30 -2.89
CA GLN A 64 6.75 6.24 -2.92
C GLN A 64 7.33 5.61 -1.64
N PRO A 65 8.51 4.96 -1.70
CA PRO A 65 9.16 4.39 -0.52
C PRO A 65 9.36 5.39 0.63
N GLN A 66 9.57 6.68 0.31
CA GLN A 66 9.71 7.75 1.30
C GLN A 66 8.42 7.94 2.10
N CYS A 67 7.26 7.96 1.44
CA CYS A 67 5.96 8.04 2.10
C CYS A 67 5.75 6.82 3.00
N ARG A 68 5.99 5.61 2.48
CA ARG A 68 5.89 4.36 3.26
C ARG A 68 6.73 4.42 4.53
N ASN A 69 8.03 4.73 4.39
CA ASN A 69 8.95 4.75 5.52
C ASN A 69 8.56 5.83 6.54
N ALA A 70 8.07 6.98 6.08
CA ALA A 70 7.58 8.03 6.96
C ALA A 70 6.34 7.58 7.77
N VAL A 71 5.38 6.89 7.14
CA VAL A 71 4.22 6.30 7.84
C VAL A 71 4.67 5.30 8.89
N LEU A 72 5.52 4.33 8.52
CA LEU A 72 6.02 3.33 9.45
C LEU A 72 6.77 3.97 10.62
N ASN A 73 7.50 5.05 10.37
CA ASN A 73 8.23 5.80 11.37
C ASN A 73 7.31 6.57 12.33
N VAL A 74 6.24 7.20 11.82
CA VAL A 74 5.20 7.86 12.64
C VAL A 74 4.46 6.84 13.51
N TYR A 75 4.14 5.67 12.96
CA TYR A 75 3.43 4.62 13.69
C TYR A 75 4.26 3.99 14.83
N GLN A 76 5.56 4.25 14.92
CA GLN A 76 6.36 3.82 16.07
C GLN A 76 6.15 4.73 17.29
N ASP A 77 5.72 5.98 17.08
CA ASP A 77 5.39 6.90 18.17
C ASP A 77 3.97 6.67 18.70
N LYS A 78 3.74 6.93 20.00
CA LYS A 78 2.44 6.76 20.64
C LYS A 78 1.38 7.71 20.06
N HIS A 79 1.67 9.01 19.96
CA HIS A 79 0.75 9.99 19.41
C HIS A 79 0.60 9.79 17.90
N GLY A 80 1.68 9.41 17.21
CA GLY A 80 1.66 9.05 15.79
C GLY A 80 0.74 7.85 15.49
N ARG A 81 0.75 6.81 16.34
CA ARG A 81 -0.23 5.71 16.24
C ARG A 81 -1.66 6.19 16.42
N THR A 82 -1.92 7.01 17.44
CA THR A 82 -3.27 7.53 17.70
C THR A 82 -3.75 8.34 16.50
N LEU A 83 -2.91 9.22 15.95
CA LEU A 83 -3.20 10.00 14.77
C LEU A 83 -3.52 9.12 13.55
N LEU A 84 -2.67 8.14 13.23
CA LEU A 84 -2.88 7.26 12.08
C LEU A 84 -4.07 6.31 12.24
N LYS A 85 -4.53 6.03 13.47
CA LYS A 85 -5.75 5.24 13.71
C LYS A 85 -7.05 6.01 13.45
N THR A 86 -6.98 7.34 13.31
CA THR A 86 -8.14 8.16 12.90
C THR A 86 -8.44 8.01 11.40
N ASP A 87 -9.39 8.78 10.88
CA ASP A 87 -9.69 8.83 9.45
C ASP A 87 -8.67 9.64 8.61
N ALA A 88 -7.62 10.16 9.28
CA ALA A 88 -6.54 10.96 8.71
C ALA A 88 -7.02 12.19 7.91
N SER A 89 -8.27 12.64 8.09
CA SER A 89 -8.88 13.79 7.39
C SER A 89 -8.10 15.08 7.55
N CYS A 90 -7.37 15.22 8.65
CA CYS A 90 -6.51 16.35 8.99
C CYS A 90 -5.09 16.28 8.41
N ILE A 91 -4.66 15.15 7.82
CA ILE A 91 -3.29 14.96 7.32
C ILE A 91 -3.21 15.32 5.83
N PRO A 92 -2.33 16.26 5.43
CA PRO A 92 -1.99 16.46 4.03
C PRO A 92 -1.42 15.18 3.43
N GLY A 93 -2.01 14.70 2.33
CA GLY A 93 -1.63 13.41 1.72
C GLY A 93 -2.52 12.23 2.09
N ARG A 94 -3.63 12.45 2.81
CA ARG A 94 -4.64 11.42 3.14
C ARG A 94 -5.00 10.51 1.98
N GLU A 95 -5.22 11.05 0.79
CA GLU A 95 -5.63 10.25 -0.37
C GLU A 95 -4.54 9.27 -0.80
N GLU A 96 -3.26 9.66 -0.71
CA GLU A 96 -2.14 8.75 -0.93
C GLU A 96 -2.08 7.71 0.20
N LEU A 97 -2.22 8.12 1.48
CA LEU A 97 -2.27 7.18 2.60
C LEU A 97 -3.35 6.10 2.43
N LYS A 98 -4.54 6.50 1.98
CA LYS A 98 -5.66 5.59 1.74
C LYS A 98 -5.40 4.66 0.55
N THR A 99 -5.00 5.22 -0.60
CA THR A 99 -4.79 4.46 -1.84
C THR A 99 -3.60 3.50 -1.72
N CYS A 100 -2.59 3.86 -0.95
CA CYS A 100 -1.40 3.05 -0.70
C CYS A 100 -1.53 2.12 0.52
N HIS A 101 -2.73 2.03 1.13
CA HIS A 101 -3.04 1.15 2.26
C HIS A 101 -2.18 1.42 3.52
N PHE A 102 -1.81 2.68 3.73
CA PHE A 102 -1.00 3.16 4.87
C PHE A 102 -1.85 3.63 6.05
N LEU A 103 -3.08 3.12 6.17
CA LEU A 103 -3.97 3.38 7.30
C LEU A 103 -4.25 2.07 8.05
N PRO A 104 -3.92 1.96 9.34
CA PRO A 104 -3.99 0.73 10.12
C PRO A 104 -5.43 0.25 10.35
N MET A 105 -6.42 1.14 10.32
CA MET A 105 -7.85 0.80 10.51
C MET A 105 -8.60 0.62 9.17
N ALA A 106 -7.91 0.72 8.04
CA ALA A 106 -8.53 0.49 6.74
C ALA A 106 -8.78 -1.02 6.51
N PRO A 107 -9.78 -1.40 5.68
CA PRO A 107 -10.05 -2.80 5.37
C PRO A 107 -8.88 -3.54 4.71
N ILE A 108 -8.06 -2.81 3.96
CA ILE A 108 -6.83 -3.30 3.34
C ILE A 108 -5.70 -2.42 3.86
N VAL A 109 -4.66 -3.07 4.38
CA VAL A 109 -3.50 -2.42 4.99
C VAL A 109 -2.22 -2.99 4.41
N HIS A 110 -1.16 -2.19 4.43
CA HIS A 110 0.18 -2.63 4.07
C HIS A 110 0.72 -3.66 5.08
N CYS A 111 1.33 -4.77 4.65
CA CYS A 111 1.73 -5.85 5.56
C CYS A 111 2.70 -5.40 6.67
N SER A 112 3.69 -4.55 6.35
CA SER A 112 4.59 -4.00 7.37
C SER A 112 3.84 -3.16 8.43
N LEU A 113 2.78 -2.45 8.04
CA LEU A 113 1.97 -1.67 8.97
C LEU A 113 1.03 -2.58 9.79
N ALA A 114 0.47 -3.64 9.19
CA ALA A 114 -0.28 -4.67 9.89
C ALA A 114 0.56 -5.33 10.99
N LYS A 115 1.81 -5.67 10.67
CA LYS A 115 2.78 -6.21 11.64
C LYS A 115 3.01 -5.24 12.79
N LEU A 116 3.29 -3.97 12.53
CA LEU A 116 3.47 -2.97 13.59
C LEU A 116 2.21 -2.79 14.45
N ALA A 117 1.02 -2.82 13.83
CA ALA A 117 -0.25 -2.73 14.55
C ALA A 117 -0.47 -3.94 15.48
N CYS A 118 -0.13 -5.15 15.00
CA CYS A 118 -0.14 -6.35 15.81
C CYS A 118 0.88 -6.30 16.95
N GLU A 119 2.11 -5.84 16.68
CA GLU A 119 3.16 -5.72 17.69
C GLU A 119 2.85 -4.65 18.75
N ALA A 120 2.08 -3.63 18.39
CA ALA A 120 1.62 -2.61 19.33
C ALA A 120 0.43 -3.07 20.21
N ASP A 121 -0.23 -4.18 19.86
CA ASP A 121 -1.32 -4.78 20.61
C ASP A 121 -0.84 -5.96 21.44
N LEU A 122 -1.13 -5.96 22.75
CA LEU A 122 -0.59 -6.96 23.66
C LEU A 122 -1.03 -8.39 23.29
N GLN A 123 -2.29 -8.56 22.90
CA GLN A 123 -2.85 -9.88 22.58
C GLN A 123 -2.27 -10.40 21.27
N CYS A 124 -2.23 -9.57 20.23
CA CYS A 124 -1.66 -9.95 18.93
C CYS A 124 -0.16 -10.18 19.04
N ASN A 125 0.59 -9.29 19.68
CA ASN A 125 2.03 -9.42 19.89
C ASN A 125 2.37 -10.75 20.56
N SER A 126 1.64 -11.13 21.62
CA SER A 126 1.88 -12.40 22.31
C SER A 126 1.74 -13.61 21.39
N GLN A 127 0.72 -13.65 20.51
CA GLN A 127 0.52 -14.77 19.59
C GLN A 127 1.54 -14.73 18.44
N TRP A 128 1.76 -13.54 17.88
CA TRP A 128 2.71 -13.29 16.82
C TRP A 128 4.14 -13.67 17.22
N GLY A 129 4.56 -13.29 18.43
CA GLY A 129 5.88 -13.62 18.95
C GLY A 129 6.11 -15.13 19.07
N VAL A 130 5.10 -15.89 19.53
CA VAL A 130 5.17 -17.36 19.58
C VAL A 130 5.28 -17.92 18.16
N PHE A 131 4.41 -17.50 17.25
CA PHE A 131 4.45 -17.93 15.85
C PHE A 131 5.83 -17.69 15.21
N VAL A 132 6.35 -16.46 15.27
CA VAL A 132 7.66 -16.12 14.67
C VAL A 132 8.78 -16.96 15.31
N SER A 133 8.80 -17.08 16.64
CA SER A 133 9.86 -17.81 17.34
C SER A 133 9.94 -19.29 16.98
N GLU A 134 8.80 -19.91 16.66
CA GLU A 134 8.74 -21.34 16.36
C GLU A 134 8.77 -21.64 14.86
N CYS A 135 8.25 -20.73 14.03
CA CYS A 135 7.88 -21.04 12.65
C CYS A 135 8.61 -20.21 11.60
N GLU A 136 9.35 -19.16 11.95
CA GLU A 136 10.06 -18.32 10.96
C GLU A 136 11.08 -19.13 10.14
N ALA A 137 11.81 -20.03 10.79
CA ALA A 137 12.77 -20.90 10.09
C ALA A 137 12.09 -21.89 9.13
N GLU A 138 10.87 -22.34 9.43
CA GLU A 138 10.11 -23.27 8.58
C GLU A 138 9.46 -22.52 7.41
N THR A 139 8.77 -21.43 7.71
CA THR A 139 8.07 -20.59 6.72
C THR A 139 9.03 -19.92 5.73
N SER A 140 10.24 -19.55 6.17
CA SER A 140 11.30 -19.07 5.26
C SER A 140 11.77 -20.10 4.23
N ARG A 141 11.55 -21.41 4.45
CA ARG A 141 11.80 -22.47 3.46
C ARG A 141 10.58 -22.76 2.57
N GLY A 142 9.47 -22.05 2.78
CA GLY A 142 8.20 -22.30 2.10
C GLY A 142 7.42 -23.49 2.67
N GLU A 143 7.80 -23.98 3.85
CA GLU A 143 7.14 -25.07 4.55
C GLU A 143 6.19 -24.50 5.62
N CYS A 144 5.07 -25.20 5.90
CA CYS A 144 4.25 -24.86 7.05
C CYS A 144 3.52 -26.09 7.63
N SER A 145 3.98 -26.50 8.80
CA SER A 145 3.46 -27.58 9.61
C SER A 145 2.09 -27.24 10.20
N GLU A 146 1.34 -28.27 10.59
CA GLU A 146 0.03 -28.09 11.26
C GLU A 146 0.16 -27.22 12.53
N ARG A 147 1.27 -27.35 13.26
CA ARG A 147 1.57 -26.51 14.43
C ARG A 147 1.69 -25.05 14.02
N CYS A 148 2.49 -24.74 13.00
CA CYS A 148 2.69 -23.38 12.53
C CYS A 148 1.44 -22.75 11.94
N ARG A 149 0.61 -23.52 11.23
CA ARG A 149 -0.72 -23.06 10.81
C ARG A 149 -1.59 -22.73 12.00
N GLY A 150 -1.64 -23.59 13.02
CA GLY A 150 -2.40 -23.34 14.24
C GLY A 150 -1.99 -22.04 14.97
N LEU A 151 -0.69 -21.79 15.09
CA LEU A 151 -0.15 -20.56 15.70
C LEU A 151 -0.45 -19.31 14.87
N LEU A 152 -0.35 -19.39 13.54
CA LEU A 152 -0.73 -18.27 12.67
C LEU A 152 -2.23 -18.01 12.73
N THR A 153 -3.07 -19.05 12.71
CA THR A 153 -4.53 -18.92 12.89
C THR A 153 -4.87 -18.27 14.22
N ALA A 154 -4.20 -18.65 15.31
CA ALA A 154 -4.38 -18.01 16.62
C ALA A 154 -4.00 -16.53 16.60
N THR A 155 -2.92 -16.17 15.89
CA THR A 155 -2.54 -14.77 15.68
C THR A 155 -3.59 -14.01 14.88
N MET A 156 -4.04 -14.56 13.76
CA MET A 156 -5.04 -13.95 12.87
C MET A 156 -6.43 -13.83 13.53
N ALA A 157 -6.72 -14.63 14.56
CA ALA A 157 -7.96 -14.51 15.33
C ALA A 157 -8.00 -13.25 16.21
N THR A 158 -6.87 -12.57 16.44
CA THR A 158 -6.82 -11.34 17.22
C THR A 158 -7.27 -10.12 16.40
N PRO A 159 -7.76 -9.03 17.03
CA PRO A 159 -8.30 -7.87 16.31
C PRO A 159 -7.34 -7.25 15.27
N HIS A 160 -6.05 -7.15 15.61
CA HIS A 160 -5.03 -6.60 14.71
C HIS A 160 -4.36 -7.66 13.83
N GLY A 161 -4.43 -8.94 14.20
CA GLY A 161 -3.86 -10.02 13.42
C GLY A 161 -4.69 -10.40 12.19
N GLN A 162 -6.00 -10.13 12.18
CA GLN A 162 -6.88 -10.35 11.01
C GLN A 162 -6.34 -9.68 9.75
N ALA A 163 -5.68 -8.53 9.90
CA ALA A 163 -5.07 -7.81 8.81
C ALA A 163 -4.04 -8.63 8.02
N PHE A 164 -3.42 -9.66 8.61
CA PHE A 164 -2.47 -10.52 7.91
C PHE A 164 -3.09 -11.35 6.78
N GLU A 165 -4.39 -11.61 6.82
CA GLU A 165 -5.09 -12.37 5.78
C GLU A 165 -5.19 -11.59 4.46
N THR A 166 -5.42 -10.28 4.55
CA THR A 166 -5.70 -9.41 3.40
C THR A 166 -4.65 -8.33 3.20
N CYS A 167 -3.56 -8.35 3.97
CA CYS A 167 -2.54 -7.32 3.83
C CYS A 167 -1.95 -7.36 2.42
N THR A 168 -1.63 -6.17 1.94
CA THR A 168 -1.07 -5.99 0.62
C THR A 168 0.30 -5.37 0.72
N CYS A 169 0.93 -5.43 -0.43
CA CYS A 169 2.26 -4.98 -0.62
C CYS A 169 2.28 -4.18 -1.94
N THR A 170 2.87 -2.97 -1.98
CA THR A 170 2.84 -2.08 -3.16
C THR A 170 3.84 -2.51 -4.25
N GLU A 171 3.67 -2.02 -5.47
CA GLU A 171 4.57 -2.37 -6.59
C GLU A 171 6.01 -1.86 -6.42
N ARG A 172 6.22 -0.82 -5.59
CA ARG A 172 7.53 -0.16 -5.35
C ARG A 172 8.11 -0.55 -4.00
N GLU A 173 8.14 -1.85 -3.78
CA GLU A 173 8.35 -2.39 -2.45
C GLU A 173 9.79 -2.65 -2.03
N ASP A 174 9.93 -2.78 -0.72
CA ASP A 174 11.10 -3.42 -0.15
C ASP A 174 10.91 -4.94 -0.10
N GLN A 175 12.04 -5.65 -0.18
CA GLN A 175 12.08 -7.11 -0.04
C GLN A 175 11.48 -7.60 1.30
N LEU A 176 11.35 -6.70 2.29
CA LEU A 176 10.84 -7.02 3.62
C LEU A 176 9.33 -7.27 3.61
N CYS A 177 8.52 -6.41 2.96
CA CYS A 177 7.08 -6.64 2.84
C CYS A 177 6.80 -7.93 2.07
N ILE A 178 7.47 -8.11 0.92
CA ILE A 178 7.33 -9.30 0.09
C ILE A 178 7.69 -10.55 0.88
N ASN A 179 8.80 -10.54 1.63
CA ASN A 179 9.19 -11.67 2.47
C ASN A 179 8.15 -11.98 3.55
N LEU A 180 7.63 -10.94 4.24
CA LEU A 180 6.57 -11.11 5.23
C LEU A 180 5.31 -11.72 4.60
N ARG A 181 4.83 -11.17 3.49
CA ARG A 181 3.60 -11.61 2.82
C ARG A 181 3.74 -13.01 2.24
N ASP A 182 4.78 -13.28 1.46
CA ASP A 182 4.87 -14.47 0.63
C ASP A 182 5.51 -15.67 1.35
N ASN A 183 6.56 -15.41 2.15
CA ASN A 183 7.30 -16.48 2.80
C ASN A 183 6.78 -16.72 4.21
N ILE A 184 6.69 -15.69 5.05
CA ILE A 184 6.32 -15.85 6.45
C ILE A 184 4.82 -16.17 6.60
N LEU A 185 3.94 -15.36 5.99
CA LEU A 185 2.50 -15.55 6.04
C LEU A 185 2.03 -16.55 4.97
N GLY A 186 2.47 -16.36 3.73
CA GLY A 186 1.99 -17.07 2.55
C GLY A 186 2.26 -18.58 2.55
N ALA A 187 3.32 -19.05 3.22
CA ALA A 187 3.59 -20.48 3.38
C ALA A 187 2.49 -21.20 4.17
N CYS A 188 1.82 -20.51 5.09
CA CYS A 188 0.82 -21.09 5.99
C CYS A 188 -0.63 -20.80 5.57
N VAL A 189 -0.86 -19.76 4.77
CA VAL A 189 -2.22 -19.38 4.29
C VAL A 189 -2.65 -20.22 3.09
N LYS A 190 -1.70 -20.75 2.29
CA LYS A 190 -2.02 -21.64 1.17
C LYS A 190 -2.37 -23.05 1.70
N PRO A 191 -3.42 -23.71 1.17
CA PRO A 191 -3.67 -25.11 1.50
C PRO A 191 -2.48 -25.99 1.11
N THR A 192 -1.84 -26.56 2.12
CA THR A 192 -1.29 -27.93 2.12
C THR A 192 -1.66 -28.85 0.95
N PRO A 193 -0.91 -29.05 -0.15
CA PRO A 193 -1.17 -30.22 -0.98
C PRO A 193 -1.09 -31.47 -0.08
N PRO A 194 -2.00 -32.45 -0.21
CA PRO A 194 -1.94 -33.65 0.63
C PRO A 194 -0.55 -34.29 0.49
N PRO A 195 0.01 -34.86 1.58
CA PRO A 195 1.29 -35.52 1.52
C PRO A 195 1.25 -36.59 0.42
N PRO A 196 2.32 -36.74 -0.40
CA PRO A 196 2.36 -37.82 -1.37
C PRO A 196 2.18 -39.13 -0.60
N SER A 197 1.17 -39.89 -1.01
CA SER A 197 0.94 -41.24 -0.51
C SER A 197 2.25 -42.04 -0.62
N PRO A 198 2.57 -42.94 0.33
CA PRO A 198 3.74 -43.79 0.23
C PRO A 198 3.64 -44.60 -1.07
N SER A 199 4.35 -44.16 -2.12
CA SER A 199 4.41 -44.90 -3.37
C SER A 199 5.32 -46.09 -3.13
N ASP A 200 4.73 -47.29 -3.18
CA ASP A 200 5.45 -48.54 -3.15
C ASP A 200 6.47 -48.57 -4.30
N ASN A 201 7.74 -48.63 -3.93
CA ASN A 201 8.85 -48.78 -4.87
C ASN A 201 8.87 -50.22 -5.41
N SER A 202 7.93 -50.56 -6.30
CA SER A 202 8.01 -51.80 -7.07
C SER A 202 8.85 -51.57 -8.31
N ILE A 203 10.13 -51.92 -8.20
CA ILE A 203 11.06 -52.04 -9.32
C ILE A 203 10.53 -53.14 -10.26
N THR A 204 10.11 -52.77 -11.46
CA THR A 204 10.12 -53.68 -12.62
C THR A 204 10.46 -52.88 -13.87
N GLN A 205 11.61 -53.21 -14.45
CA GLN A 205 12.14 -52.62 -15.66
C GLN A 205 11.50 -53.22 -16.92
N SER A 206 11.61 -52.44 -18.01
CA SER A 206 11.80 -52.82 -19.43
C SER A 206 10.58 -52.60 -20.36
N PRO A 207 10.78 -52.47 -21.69
CA PRO A 207 11.05 -51.19 -22.39
C PRO A 207 10.18 -50.99 -23.66
N THR A 208 10.49 -49.96 -24.47
CA THR A 208 10.07 -49.74 -25.89
C THR A 208 8.76 -48.93 -26.02
N SER A 209 8.54 -47.93 -26.88
CA SER A 209 9.18 -47.40 -28.10
C SER A 209 8.66 -45.99 -28.40
N VAL A 210 9.53 -45.17 -28.99
CA VAL A 210 9.37 -44.06 -29.94
C VAL A 210 7.97 -43.83 -30.54
N THR A 211 7.48 -42.57 -30.48
CA THR A 211 7.06 -41.81 -31.68
C THR A 211 6.98 -40.31 -31.40
N ASP A 212 7.68 -39.57 -32.26
CA ASP A 212 7.59 -38.13 -32.46
C ASP A 212 6.16 -37.67 -32.79
N ASN A 213 5.80 -36.48 -32.35
CA ASN A 213 4.86 -35.62 -33.08
C ASN A 213 5.20 -34.14 -32.82
N GLU A 214 5.47 -33.48 -33.94
CA GLU A 214 5.61 -32.04 -34.11
C GLU A 214 4.37 -31.27 -33.65
N VAL A 215 4.56 -30.13 -32.99
CA VAL A 215 3.59 -29.03 -32.97
C VAL A 215 4.37 -27.70 -33.05
N GLU A 216 4.07 -26.94 -34.09
CA GLU A 216 4.54 -25.58 -34.40
C GLU A 216 4.16 -24.53 -33.32
N PRO A 217 4.85 -23.37 -33.29
CA PRO A 217 4.74 -22.37 -32.22
C PRO A 217 3.60 -21.39 -32.46
N THR A 218 2.86 -21.03 -31.40
CA THR A 218 1.83 -20.00 -31.46
C THR A 218 2.26 -18.73 -30.73
N ALA A 219 2.26 -17.63 -31.48
CA ALA A 219 2.09 -16.23 -31.07
C ALA A 219 3.17 -15.56 -30.20
N SER A 220 4.16 -14.96 -30.88
CA SER A 220 4.91 -13.82 -30.36
C SER A 220 4.20 -12.52 -30.72
N ALA A 221 3.73 -11.79 -29.70
CA ALA A 221 3.18 -10.44 -29.84
C ALA A 221 4.23 -9.49 -30.44
N GLN A 222 3.86 -8.79 -31.50
CA GLN A 222 4.70 -7.76 -32.12
C GLN A 222 4.74 -6.52 -31.21
N ILE A 223 5.94 -6.19 -30.75
CA ILE A 223 6.25 -4.94 -30.06
C ILE A 223 6.14 -3.81 -31.10
N LEU A 224 5.06 -3.03 -31.03
CA LEU A 224 4.92 -1.79 -31.77
C LEU A 224 5.84 -0.73 -31.16
N PHE A 225 6.86 -0.37 -31.93
CA PHE A 225 7.90 0.61 -31.62
C PHE A 225 7.35 1.98 -31.18
N PRO A 226 8.07 2.70 -30.30
CA PRO A 226 7.74 4.06 -29.81
C PRO A 226 7.83 5.18 -30.86
N SER A 227 8.12 4.87 -32.13
CA SER A 227 8.30 5.88 -33.20
C SER A 227 6.99 6.52 -33.68
N VAL A 228 5.85 5.85 -33.56
CA VAL A 228 4.57 6.42 -34.05
C VAL A 228 4.04 7.51 -33.11
N LEU A 229 4.27 7.36 -31.81
CA LEU A 229 3.87 8.34 -30.79
C LEU A 229 4.69 9.64 -30.91
N LEU A 230 5.98 9.52 -31.23
CA LEU A 230 6.85 10.68 -31.48
C LEU A 230 6.44 11.46 -32.73
N CYS A 231 6.03 10.77 -33.80
CA CYS A 231 5.51 11.43 -35.00
C CYS A 231 4.17 12.16 -34.76
N ALA A 232 3.28 11.57 -33.96
CA ALA A 232 2.00 12.21 -33.62
C ALA A 232 2.18 13.49 -32.77
N LEU A 233 3.11 13.47 -31.81
CA LEU A 233 3.40 14.64 -30.96
C LEU A 233 4.06 15.80 -31.72
N LEU A 234 4.90 15.50 -32.72
CA LEU A 234 5.51 16.52 -33.57
C LEU A 234 4.49 17.16 -34.52
N ALA A 235 3.53 16.40 -35.04
CA ALA A 235 2.45 16.94 -35.87
C ALA A 235 1.51 17.88 -35.09
N ILE A 236 1.19 17.56 -33.83
CA ILE A 236 0.35 18.41 -32.96
C ILE A 236 1.07 19.74 -32.64
N ARG A 237 2.40 19.71 -32.39
CA ARG A 237 3.19 20.92 -32.13
C ARG A 237 3.21 21.89 -33.32
N LEU A 238 3.23 21.38 -34.56
CA LEU A 238 3.20 22.19 -35.76
C LEU A 238 1.83 22.84 -36.01
N PHE A 239 0.74 22.19 -35.62
CA PHE A 239 -0.61 22.73 -35.77
C PHE A 239 -0.94 23.87 -34.79
N TYR A 240 -0.31 23.89 -33.61
CA TYR A 240 -0.51 24.94 -32.60
C TYR A 240 0.40 26.17 -32.74
N MET A 241 1.30 26.16 -33.74
CA MET A 241 2.22 27.26 -34.03
C MET A 241 1.88 27.99 -35.35
N LEU A 242 0.70 27.73 -35.92
CA LEU A 242 0.11 28.47 -37.05
C LEU A 242 -1.09 29.31 -36.57
#